data_AF-A0A6G4XAV2-F1
#
_entry.id   AF-A0A6G4XAV2-F1
#
_cell.length_a   1.000
_cell.length_b   1.000
_cell.length_c   1.000
_cell.angle_alpha   90.00
_cell.angle_beta   90.00
_cell.angle_gamma   90.00
#
_symmetry.space_group_name_H-M   'P 1'
#
loop_
_entity.id
_entity.type
_entity.pdbx_description
1 polymer ?
#
loop_
_entity_poly.entity_id
_entity_poly.type
_entity_poly.pdbx_seq_one_letter_code
_entity_poly.pdbx_strand_id
1 'polypeptide(L)'
;MRGDKVPVTRPDYSWELPITLQAKTGAAIVVNGIDIEVLDSSPPPQQGTIVMPDGCGSVMTPRSFDVNLDAERPSAKPSAKGSQAAKKPANFPLKVSAGDPEQLVLLLSAYKHDVRFAVTVKWISEGETGSVTLDNGGPGYRVTGPGRLPRVPVTELPE
;
A
#
# COMPACT_ATOMS: atom_id res chain seq x y z
N MET A 1 7.26 21.94 -12.72
CA MET A 1 6.21 21.86 -11.68
C MET A 1 5.74 20.41 -11.64
N ARG A 2 6.23 19.61 -10.70
CA ARG A 2 5.85 18.19 -10.57
C ARG A 2 4.78 18.14 -9.50
N GLY A 3 3.51 18.03 -9.92
CA GLY A 3 2.41 17.79 -9.01
C GLY A 3 2.52 16.36 -8.48
N ASP A 4 2.60 16.23 -7.16
CA ASP A 4 2.49 14.95 -6.46
C ASP A 4 1.06 14.41 -6.71
N LYS A 5 0.94 13.47 -7.65
CA LYS A 5 -0.31 12.75 -7.87
C LYS A 5 -0.41 11.66 -6.80
N VAL A 6 -1.34 11.83 -5.86
CA VAL A 6 -1.72 10.78 -4.91
C VAL A 6 -2.86 9.97 -5.54
N PRO A 7 -2.63 8.70 -5.93
CA PRO A 7 -3.70 7.86 -6.49
C PRO A 7 -4.68 7.37 -5.40
N VAL A 8 -5.97 7.29 -5.75
CA VAL A 8 -7.05 6.75 -4.90
C VAL A 8 -8.00 5.92 -5.77
N THR A 9 -8.46 4.75 -5.32
CA THR A 9 -9.88 4.29 -5.43
C THR A 9 -10.10 2.90 -4.84
N ARG A 10 -11.05 2.77 -3.88
CA ARG A 10 -12.11 1.74 -3.79
C ARG A 10 -13.30 2.25 -2.94
N PRO A 11 -14.51 1.64 -3.03
CA PRO A 11 -15.71 2.08 -2.31
C PRO A 11 -15.68 1.76 -0.81
N ASP A 12 -14.85 0.82 -0.40
CA ASP A 12 -14.36 0.71 0.96
C ASP A 12 -13.10 1.56 1.10
N TYR A 13 -13.06 2.43 2.12
CA TYR A 13 -12.07 3.48 2.41
C TYR A 13 -10.61 3.01 2.57
N SER A 14 -10.10 2.18 1.66
CA SER A 14 -8.74 1.69 1.66
C SER A 14 -7.97 2.26 0.47
N TRP A 15 -6.78 2.77 0.74
CA TRP A 15 -5.82 3.13 -0.30
C TRP A 15 -5.05 1.87 -0.69
N GLU A 16 -4.84 1.68 -1.99
CA GLU A 16 -4.05 0.56 -2.49
C GLU A 16 -2.62 1.01 -2.73
N LEU A 17 -1.67 0.31 -2.12
CA LEU A 17 -0.26 0.43 -2.45
C LEU A 17 0.22 -0.87 -3.11
N PRO A 18 0.27 -0.92 -4.45
CA PRO A 18 0.85 -2.06 -5.16
C PRO A 18 2.36 -2.10 -4.97
N ILE A 19 2.88 -3.29 -4.66
CA ILE A 19 4.31 -3.56 -4.52
C ILE A 19 4.65 -4.71 -5.46
N THR A 20 5.60 -4.47 -6.36
CA THR A 20 6.14 -5.50 -7.24
C THR A 20 7.47 -5.98 -6.69
N LEU A 21 7.57 -7.28 -6.47
CA LEU A 21 8.73 -7.97 -5.96
C LEU A 21 9.42 -8.70 -7.11
N GLN A 22 10.69 -8.40 -7.33
CA GLN A 22 11.51 -9.04 -8.36
C GLN A 22 12.93 -9.19 -7.85
N ALA A 23 13.53 -10.36 -8.08
CA ALA A 23 14.95 -10.56 -7.79
C ALA A 23 15.82 -9.80 -8.80
N LYS A 24 16.90 -9.17 -8.34
CA LYS A 24 17.86 -8.47 -9.20
C LYS A 24 18.72 -9.43 -10.02
N THR A 25 18.90 -10.64 -9.53
CA THR A 25 19.74 -11.70 -10.12
C THR A 25 18.87 -12.89 -10.51
N GLY A 26 19.46 -13.88 -11.18
CA GLY A 26 18.78 -15.14 -11.49
C GLY A 26 18.46 -16.00 -10.25
N ALA A 27 19.08 -15.71 -9.10
CA ALA A 27 18.80 -16.43 -7.86
C ALA A 27 17.39 -16.11 -7.36
N ALA A 28 16.63 -17.14 -7.01
CA ALA A 28 15.32 -16.94 -6.39
C ALA A 28 15.51 -16.40 -4.96
N ILE A 29 14.75 -15.38 -4.59
CA ILE A 29 14.69 -14.86 -3.23
C ILE A 29 13.37 -15.27 -2.59
N VAL A 30 13.38 -15.35 -1.26
CA VAL A 30 12.20 -15.61 -0.44
C VAL A 30 11.88 -14.36 0.35
N VAL A 31 10.78 -13.70 0.03
CA VAL A 31 10.23 -12.61 0.84
C VAL A 31 9.44 -13.23 1.99
N ASN A 32 9.84 -12.95 3.22
CA ASN A 32 9.32 -13.60 4.42
C ASN A 32 8.47 -12.68 5.30
N GLY A 33 8.39 -11.39 4.98
CA GLY A 33 7.55 -10.46 5.72
C GLY A 33 7.56 -9.05 5.16
N ILE A 34 6.57 -8.29 5.62
CA ILE A 34 6.48 -6.84 5.44
C ILE A 34 6.23 -6.22 6.81
N ASP A 35 7.04 -5.23 7.15
CA ASP A 35 6.86 -4.37 8.31
C ASP A 35 6.39 -2.99 7.86
N ILE A 36 5.58 -2.35 8.70
CA ILE A 36 5.10 -0.99 8.51
C ILE A 36 5.68 -0.13 9.63
N GLU A 37 6.37 0.93 9.24
CA GLU A 37 6.93 1.91 10.18
C GLU A 37 6.19 3.23 10.03
N VAL A 38 5.54 3.69 11.10
CA VAL A 38 4.92 5.02 11.14
C VAL A 38 6.00 6.04 11.40
N LEU A 39 6.18 6.97 10.45
CA LEU A 39 7.15 8.05 10.51
C LEU A 39 6.57 9.30 11.16
N ASP A 40 5.29 9.58 10.90
CA ASP A 40 4.54 10.68 11.48
C ASP A 40 3.04 10.32 11.55
N SER A 41 2.35 10.82 12.57
CA SER A 41 0.91 10.65 12.72
C SER A 41 0.32 11.88 13.39
N SER A 42 -0.65 12.49 12.72
CA SER A 42 -1.31 13.71 13.18
C SER A 42 -2.82 13.66 12.92
N PRO A 43 -3.63 14.56 13.51
CA PRO A 43 -5.05 14.64 13.15
C PRO A 43 -5.23 14.96 11.65
N PRO A 44 -6.32 14.49 11.01
CA PRO A 44 -6.60 14.78 9.60
C PRO A 44 -6.70 16.29 9.36
N PRO A 45 -6.38 16.76 8.14
CA PRO A 45 -6.51 18.17 7.79
C PRO A 45 -7.93 18.68 8.05
N GLN A 46 -8.04 19.89 8.59
CA GLN A 46 -9.33 20.53 8.88
C GLN A 46 -9.86 21.36 7.70
N GLN A 47 -9.05 21.56 6.66
CA GLN A 47 -9.36 22.37 5.50
C GLN A 47 -8.98 21.63 4.21
N GLY A 48 -9.68 21.91 3.12
CA GLY A 48 -9.49 21.29 1.81
C GLY A 48 -10.69 20.44 1.39
N THR A 49 -10.49 19.62 0.36
CA THR A 49 -11.53 18.76 -0.21
C THR A 49 -10.90 17.45 -0.66
N ILE A 50 -11.63 16.36 -0.46
CA ILE A 50 -11.22 15.04 -0.95
C ILE A 50 -11.78 14.87 -2.36
N VAL A 51 -10.87 14.73 -3.32
CA VAL A 51 -11.21 14.45 -4.72
C VAL A 51 -11.36 12.96 -4.90
N MET A 52 -12.53 12.53 -5.35
CA MET A 52 -12.85 11.15 -5.65
C MET A 52 -12.68 10.90 -7.15
N PRO A 53 -11.72 10.08 -7.60
CA PRO A 53 -11.51 9.87 -9.02
C PRO A 53 -12.64 9.06 -9.65
N ASP A 54 -12.83 9.27 -10.96
CA ASP A 54 -13.74 8.53 -11.81
C ASP A 54 -13.13 7.14 -12.06
N GLY A 55 -13.79 6.11 -11.53
CA GLY A 55 -13.23 4.76 -11.51
C GLY A 55 -12.93 4.24 -12.91
N CYS A 56 -11.65 4.15 -13.27
CA CYS A 56 -11.18 3.30 -14.37
C CYS A 56 -9.89 2.58 -13.94
N GLY A 57 -10.05 1.53 -13.15
CA GLY A 57 -8.95 0.65 -12.72
C GLY A 57 -9.30 -0.79 -13.04
N SER A 58 -8.52 -1.44 -13.91
CA SER A 58 -8.72 -2.85 -14.25
C SER A 58 -8.59 -3.75 -13.03
N VAL A 59 -9.40 -4.81 -12.97
CA VAL A 59 -9.41 -5.78 -11.88
C VAL A 59 -8.20 -6.71 -12.04
N MET A 60 -7.05 -6.34 -11.50
CA MET A 60 -6.06 -7.34 -11.11
C MET A 60 -6.56 -8.01 -9.82
N THR A 61 -6.31 -9.32 -9.66
CA THR A 61 -6.59 -10.07 -8.42
C THR A 61 -5.30 -10.37 -7.64
N PRO A 62 -4.49 -9.36 -7.26
CA PRO A 62 -3.25 -9.58 -6.55
C PRO A 62 -3.50 -10.10 -5.13
N ARG A 63 -2.46 -10.68 -4.55
CA ARG A 63 -2.46 -10.98 -3.11
C ARG A 63 -2.55 -9.67 -2.35
N SER A 64 -3.49 -9.59 -1.41
CA SER A 64 -3.75 -8.36 -0.65
C SER A 64 -3.50 -8.58 0.84
N PHE A 65 -2.93 -7.57 1.47
CA PHE A 65 -2.74 -7.51 2.92
C PHE A 65 -3.43 -6.27 3.48
N ASP A 66 -4.28 -6.44 4.47
CA ASP A 66 -4.90 -5.33 5.20
C ASP A 66 -3.86 -4.70 6.14
N VAL A 67 -3.77 -3.38 6.13
CA VAL A 67 -2.94 -2.58 7.04
C VAL A 67 -3.81 -1.51 7.67
N ASN A 68 -3.97 -1.56 8.98
CA ASN A 68 -4.59 -0.48 9.76
C ASN A 68 -3.51 0.46 10.28
N LEU A 69 -3.41 1.65 9.68
CA LEU A 69 -2.46 2.69 10.05
C LEU A 69 -2.87 3.46 11.31
N ASP A 70 -4.13 3.35 11.76
CA ASP A 70 -4.57 3.88 13.06
C ASP A 70 -4.19 2.96 14.24
N ALA A 71 -3.66 1.76 13.97
CA ALA A 71 -3.22 0.87 15.04
C ALA A 71 -1.93 1.39 15.68
N GLU A 72 -1.76 1.18 16.99
CA GLU A 72 -0.53 1.56 17.71
C GLU A 72 0.72 0.90 17.09
N ARG A 73 0.56 -0.32 16.57
CA ARG A 73 1.58 -1.06 15.82
C ARG A 73 0.96 -1.61 14.54
N PRO A 74 1.01 -0.86 13.43
CA PRO A 74 0.49 -1.34 12.16
C PRO A 74 1.20 -2.61 11.71
N SER A 75 0.44 -3.54 11.16
CA SER A 75 0.95 -4.81 10.63
C SER A 75 0.19 -5.20 9.38
N ALA A 76 0.91 -5.77 8.41
CA ALA A 76 0.32 -6.31 7.19
C ALA A 76 -0.26 -7.70 7.49
N LYS A 77 -1.58 -7.82 7.41
CA LYS A 77 -2.30 -9.08 7.67
C LYS A 77 -2.92 -9.60 6.38
N PRO A 78 -2.90 -10.92 6.11
CA PRO A 78 -3.62 -11.51 4.98
C PRO A 78 -5.04 -10.95 4.88
N SER A 79 -5.40 -10.33 3.75
CA SER A 79 -6.74 -9.77 3.60
C SER A 79 -7.76 -10.89 3.38
N ALA A 80 -8.82 -10.91 4.19
CA ALA A 80 -9.97 -11.79 3.96
C ALA A 80 -10.79 -11.36 2.74
N LYS A 81 -10.61 -10.10 2.28
CA LYS A 81 -11.23 -9.54 1.08
C LYS A 81 -10.44 -9.82 -0.19
N GLY A 82 -9.26 -10.45 -0.09
CA GLY A 82 -8.56 -10.99 -1.25
C GLY A 82 -9.56 -11.81 -2.03
N SER A 83 -9.88 -11.36 -3.26
CA SER A 83 -11.08 -11.81 -3.97
C SER A 83 -11.15 -13.34 -3.94
N GLN A 84 -12.35 -13.93 -3.90
CA GLN A 84 -12.53 -15.37 -4.14
C GLN A 84 -11.88 -15.85 -5.47
N ALA A 85 -11.46 -14.92 -6.34
CA ALA A 85 -10.71 -15.13 -7.57
C ALA A 85 -9.17 -14.98 -7.45
N ALA A 86 -8.62 -14.64 -6.28
CA ALA A 86 -7.18 -14.62 -6.07
C ALA A 86 -6.68 -16.07 -6.08
N LYS A 87 -5.92 -16.44 -7.12
CA LYS A 87 -5.46 -17.83 -7.34
C LYS A 87 -4.56 -18.36 -6.21
N LYS A 88 -4.01 -17.47 -5.35
CA LYS A 88 -3.10 -17.83 -4.26
C LYS A 88 -3.44 -17.01 -3.00
N PRO A 89 -3.44 -17.62 -1.80
CA PRO A 89 -3.69 -16.91 -0.55
C PRO A 89 -2.59 -15.86 -0.28
N ALA A 90 -2.95 -14.74 0.33
CA ALA A 90 -1.99 -13.70 0.71
C ALA A 90 -1.24 -14.09 1.99
N ASN A 91 -0.21 -14.93 1.89
CA ASN A 91 0.62 -15.32 3.03
C ASN A 91 2.10 -15.30 2.68
N PHE A 92 2.93 -15.03 3.69
CA PHE A 92 4.37 -15.28 3.62
C PHE A 92 4.66 -16.76 3.96
N PRO A 93 5.74 -17.34 3.41
CA PRO A 93 6.71 -16.71 2.51
C PRO A 93 6.26 -16.63 1.04
N LEU A 94 6.80 -15.66 0.30
CA LEU A 94 6.65 -15.49 -1.15
C LEU A 94 7.97 -15.76 -1.85
N LYS A 95 7.98 -16.67 -2.82
CA LYS A 95 9.16 -16.92 -3.67
C LYS A 95 9.07 -16.04 -4.91
N VAL A 96 10.14 -15.33 -5.23
CA VAL A 96 10.22 -14.48 -6.43
C VAL A 96 11.57 -14.67 -7.13
N SER A 97 11.58 -14.46 -8.45
CA SER A 97 12.81 -14.52 -9.25
C SER A 97 12.79 -13.42 -10.32
N ALA A 98 13.88 -13.26 -11.07
CA ALA A 98 13.92 -12.29 -12.16
C ALA A 98 12.87 -12.58 -13.26
N GLY A 99 12.60 -13.86 -13.54
CA GLY A 99 11.64 -14.30 -14.55
C GLY A 99 10.22 -14.60 -14.03
N ASP A 100 10.02 -14.54 -12.72
CA ASP A 100 8.73 -14.76 -12.04
C ASP A 100 8.56 -13.69 -10.95
N PRO A 101 8.26 -12.44 -11.33
CA PRO A 101 7.96 -11.37 -10.39
C PRO A 101 6.60 -11.62 -9.73
N GLU A 102 6.48 -11.27 -8.44
CA GLU A 102 5.21 -11.34 -7.72
C GLU A 102 4.72 -9.92 -7.43
N GLN A 103 3.45 -9.65 -7.67
CA GLN A 103 2.79 -8.42 -7.26
C GLN A 103 1.87 -8.68 -6.06
N LEU A 104 2.00 -7.85 -5.03
CA LEU A 104 1.09 -7.80 -3.89
C LEU A 104 0.55 -6.38 -3.71
N VAL A 105 -0.53 -6.25 -2.95
CA VAL A 105 -1.15 -4.96 -2.63
C VAL A 105 -1.30 -4.84 -1.12
N LEU A 106 -0.90 -3.70 -0.57
CA LEU A 106 -1.30 -3.31 0.78
C LEU A 106 -2.61 -2.52 0.66
N LEU A 107 -3.65 -3.00 1.34
CA LEU A 107 -4.92 -2.31 1.52
C LEU A 107 -4.81 -1.48 2.81
N LEU A 108 -4.43 -0.22 2.64
CA LEU A 108 -4.11 0.71 3.71
C LEU A 108 -5.40 1.37 4.20
N SER A 109 -5.59 1.44 5.52
CA SER A 109 -6.70 2.16 6.12
C SER A 109 -6.21 3.10 7.21
N ALA A 110 -6.71 4.33 7.18
CA ALA A 110 -6.56 5.36 8.20
C ALA A 110 -7.89 6.12 8.21
N TYR A 111 -8.51 6.19 9.36
CA TYR A 111 -9.79 6.86 9.55
C TYR A 111 -9.62 8.10 10.43
N LYS A 112 -8.72 8.01 11.41
CA LYS A 112 -8.58 9.01 12.47
C LYS A 112 -7.36 9.90 12.34
N HIS A 113 -6.41 9.55 11.48
CA HIS A 113 -5.14 10.27 11.39
C HIS A 113 -4.70 10.54 9.94
N ASP A 114 -3.86 11.55 9.79
CA ASP A 114 -2.95 11.76 8.67
C ASP A 114 -1.61 11.10 9.02
N VAL A 115 -1.28 10.03 8.30
CA VAL A 115 -0.17 9.13 8.63
C VAL A 115 0.86 9.15 7.51
N ARG A 116 2.12 9.40 7.88
CA ARG A 116 3.27 9.09 7.02
C ARG A 116 3.91 7.79 7.47
N PHE A 117 4.26 6.93 6.53
CA PHE A 117 4.82 5.62 6.84
C PHE A 117 5.82 5.16 5.78
N ALA A 118 6.71 4.25 6.19
CA ALA A 118 7.57 3.48 5.31
C ALA A 118 7.18 1.99 5.37
N VAL A 119 7.52 1.26 4.32
CA VAL A 119 7.30 -0.18 4.20
C VAL A 119 8.65 -0.87 4.11
N THR A 120 8.96 -1.78 5.02
CA THR A 120 10.18 -2.58 4.97
C THR A 120 9.85 -4.00 4.54
N VAL A 121 10.37 -4.41 3.38
CA VAL A 121 10.24 -5.77 2.87
C VAL A 121 11.43 -6.59 3.34
N LYS A 122 11.18 -7.69 4.04
CA LYS A 122 12.21 -8.63 4.52
C LYS A 122 12.36 -9.79 3.56
N TRP A 123 13.59 -10.18 3.28
CA TRP A 123 13.89 -11.24 2.32
C TRP A 123 15.08 -12.09 2.75
N ILE A 124 15.15 -13.28 2.17
CA ILE A 124 16.25 -14.23 2.27
C ILE A 124 16.70 -14.59 0.86
N SER A 125 18.00 -14.54 0.60
CA SER A 125 18.62 -15.01 -0.63
C SER A 125 19.86 -15.82 -0.28
N GLU A 126 19.94 -17.07 -0.75
CA GLU A 126 21.14 -17.90 -0.58
C GLU A 126 21.64 -18.04 0.88
N GLY A 127 20.73 -17.96 1.86
CA GLY A 127 21.05 -18.05 3.29
C GLY A 127 21.33 -16.70 3.96
N GLU A 128 21.45 -15.61 3.20
CA GLU A 128 21.60 -14.26 3.72
C GLU A 128 20.23 -13.60 3.91
N THR A 129 20.03 -12.96 5.07
CA THR A 129 18.86 -12.13 5.34
C THR A 129 19.14 -10.69 4.93
N GLY A 130 18.12 -10.03 4.39
CA GLY A 130 18.18 -8.62 4.06
C GLY A 130 16.83 -7.95 4.10
N SER A 131 16.83 -6.64 3.89
CA SER A 131 15.61 -5.86 3.75
C SER A 131 15.75 -4.77 2.71
N VAL A 132 14.62 -4.28 2.22
CA VAL A 132 14.53 -3.06 1.42
C VAL A 132 13.42 -2.20 1.98
N THR A 133 13.72 -0.91 2.18
CA THR A 133 12.74 0.06 2.65
C THR A 133 12.20 0.86 1.47
N LEU A 134 10.88 0.95 1.41
CA LEU A 134 10.13 1.79 0.49
C LEU A 134 9.58 2.96 1.30
N ASP A 135 10.06 4.16 1.02
CA ASP A 135 9.80 5.37 1.81
C ASP A 135 9.34 6.55 0.92
N ASN A 136 8.83 6.26 -0.27
CA ASN A 136 8.43 7.27 -1.26
C ASN A 136 9.56 8.26 -1.63
N GLY A 137 10.82 7.80 -1.63
CA GLY A 137 11.98 8.63 -1.96
C GLY A 137 12.44 9.54 -0.80
N GLY A 138 12.12 9.15 0.44
CA GLY A 138 12.50 9.83 1.68
C GLY A 138 11.32 10.34 2.53
N PRO A 139 10.32 11.04 1.97
CA PRO A 139 9.24 11.66 2.77
C PRO A 139 8.24 10.70 3.45
N GLY A 140 8.29 9.41 3.15
CA GLY A 140 7.26 8.43 3.48
C GLY A 140 6.08 8.47 2.52
N TYR A 141 5.37 7.35 2.44
CA TYR A 141 4.02 7.32 1.89
C TYR A 141 3.07 8.06 2.83
N ARG A 142 2.06 8.74 2.30
CA ARG A 142 1.08 9.46 3.10
C ARG A 142 -0.33 8.95 2.83
N VAL A 143 -1.05 8.70 3.90
CA VAL A 143 -2.45 8.27 3.88
C VAL A 143 -3.18 9.07 4.96
N THR A 144 -4.27 9.75 4.59
CA THR A 144 -5.03 10.59 5.52
C THR A 144 -6.47 10.17 5.63
N GLY A 145 -6.94 9.96 6.85
CA GLY A 145 -8.36 9.81 7.14
C GLY A 145 -9.19 10.96 6.57
N PRO A 146 -10.47 10.73 6.26
CA PRO A 146 -11.31 11.72 5.60
C PRO A 146 -11.65 12.93 6.49
N GLY A 147 -11.48 12.80 7.81
CA GLY A 147 -11.81 13.86 8.76
C GLY A 147 -13.25 14.38 8.57
N ARG A 148 -13.40 15.69 8.49
CA ARG A 148 -14.66 16.38 8.17
C ARG A 148 -14.65 17.04 6.79
N LEU A 149 -13.71 16.66 5.93
CA LEU A 149 -13.54 17.32 4.65
C LEU A 149 -14.68 16.97 3.69
N PRO A 150 -15.21 17.95 2.91
CA PRO A 150 -16.15 17.68 1.85
C PRO A 150 -15.51 16.76 0.78
N ARG A 151 -16.35 15.96 0.12
CA ARG A 151 -15.96 15.04 -0.94
C ARG A 151 -16.56 15.51 -2.25
N VAL A 152 -15.74 15.61 -3.28
CA VAL A 152 -16.18 15.98 -4.63
C VAL A 152 -15.69 14.93 -5.62
N PRO A 153 -16.54 14.47 -6.54
CA PRO A 153 -16.09 13.73 -7.72
C PRO A 153 -15.07 14.54 -8.51
N VAL A 154 -14.09 13.88 -9.13
CA VAL A 154 -13.12 14.52 -10.04
C VAL A 154 -13.82 15.21 -11.21
N THR A 155 -14.99 14.71 -11.60
CA THR A 155 -15.85 15.28 -12.64
C THR A 155 -16.45 16.64 -12.26
N GLU A 156 -16.39 17.03 -10.98
CA GLU A 156 -16.93 18.30 -10.46
C GLU A 156 -15.83 19.33 -10.15
N LEU A 157 -14.56 19.03 -10.45
CA LEU A 157 -13.48 20.00 -10.30
C LEU A 157 -13.40 20.95 -11.51
N PRO A 158 -13.17 22.27 -11.29
CA PRO A 158 -12.87 23.19 -12.39
C PRO A 158 -11.52 22.84 -13.05
N GLU A 159 -11.45 22.97 -14.39
CA GLU A 159 -10.23 22.73 -15.20
C GLU A 159 -9.09 23.70 -14.92
#